data_AF-A0A1Y4NRZ0-F1
#
_entry.id   AF-A0A1Y4NRZ0-F1
#
_cell.length_a   1.000
_cell.length_b   1.000
_cell.length_c   1.000
_cell.angle_alpha   90.00
_cell.angle_beta   90.00
_cell.angle_gamma   90.00
#
_symmetry.space_group_name_H-M   'P 1'
#
loop_
_entity.id
_entity.type
_entity.pdbx_description
1 polymer ?
#
loop_
_entity_poly.entity_id
_entity_poly.type
_entity_poly.pdbx_seq_one_letter_code
_entity_poly.pdbx_strand_id
1 'polypeptide(L)'
;MVYLHEEREQFIEAVNLAVYKTGLEPEIIEKDYYVTMVLRKLSLQFDFPVFKGGTSLQKCHRVISRFSEDIDITIDRTLSQGNKRKLKYGITDIADELGMTIPNIEDIRSRRDYNRYDLTYDSALDSAFCSLVKEVREVRAKTNICPSATTGVNVTGVLNEIMEKNVYKEDYNVLTSKLLEEKVSYEDALSAVKCIADSKVFDE
;
A
#
# COMPACT_ATOMS: atom_id res chain seq x y z
N MET A 1 -16.21 14.88 10.92
CA MET A 1 -14.97 15.41 11.54
C MET A 1 -13.96 15.40 10.41
N VAL A 2 -13.33 16.53 10.10
CA VAL A 2 -12.39 16.59 8.96
C VAL A 2 -11.09 15.89 9.38
N TYR A 3 -10.62 14.94 8.59
CA TYR A 3 -9.32 14.30 8.82
C TYR A 3 -8.20 15.11 8.18
N LEU A 4 -7.00 15.10 8.78
CA LEU A 4 -5.86 15.85 8.25
C LEU A 4 -5.56 15.47 6.79
N HIS A 5 -5.66 14.19 6.43
CA HIS A 5 -5.41 13.71 5.07
C HIS A 5 -6.46 14.18 4.03
N GLU A 6 -7.61 14.71 4.46
CA GLU A 6 -8.59 15.34 3.55
C GLU A 6 -8.12 16.74 3.12
N GLU A 7 -7.24 17.38 3.90
CA GLU A 7 -6.63 18.68 3.62
C GLU A 7 -5.22 18.47 3.04
N ARG A 8 -5.15 18.05 1.77
CA ARG A 8 -3.92 17.52 1.13
C ARG A 8 -2.67 18.39 1.32
N GLU A 9 -2.78 19.71 1.14
CA GLU A 9 -1.65 20.64 1.33
C GLU A 9 -1.14 20.65 2.77
N GLN A 10 -2.05 20.78 3.74
CA GLN A 10 -1.71 20.77 5.17
C GLN A 10 -1.15 19.42 5.61
N PHE A 11 -1.65 18.33 5.04
CA PHE A 11 -1.14 16.99 5.32
C PHE A 11 0.30 16.83 4.82
N ILE A 12 0.61 17.28 3.59
CA ILE A 12 1.97 17.27 3.05
C ILE A 12 2.91 18.12 3.91
N GLU A 13 2.48 19.30 4.35
CA GLU A 13 3.27 20.14 5.27
C GLU A 13 3.56 19.43 6.60
N ALA A 14 2.55 18.76 7.17
CA ALA A 14 2.71 17.99 8.40
C ALA A 14 3.66 16.80 8.23
N VAL A 15 3.57 16.09 7.09
CA VAL A 15 4.50 15.01 6.72
C VAL A 15 5.93 15.56 6.63
N ASN A 16 6.15 16.66 5.90
CA ASN A 16 7.47 17.28 5.75
C ASN A 16 8.06 17.75 7.08
N LEU A 17 7.24 18.30 7.98
CA LEU A 17 7.69 18.68 9.32
C LEU A 17 8.10 17.47 10.16
N ALA A 18 7.36 16.36 10.05
CA ALA A 18 7.70 15.12 10.73
C ALA A 18 8.98 14.49 10.16
N VAL A 19 9.17 14.50 8.83
CA VAL A 19 10.43 14.12 8.15
C VAL A 19 11.59 14.92 8.72
N TYR A 20 11.49 16.25 8.78
CA TYR A 20 12.54 17.12 9.34
C TYR A 20 12.90 16.77 10.79
N LYS A 21 11.90 16.44 11.63
CA LYS A 21 12.11 16.13 13.05
C LYS A 21 12.65 14.72 13.30
N THR A 22 12.29 13.76 12.46
CA THR A 22 12.55 12.34 12.71
C THR A 22 13.67 11.79 11.85
N GLY A 23 13.96 12.41 10.71
CA GLY A 23 14.87 11.89 9.68
C GLY A 23 14.33 10.66 8.94
N LEU A 24 13.05 10.34 9.08
CA LEU A 24 12.40 9.23 8.36
C LEU A 24 11.92 9.68 6.98
N GLU A 25 11.85 8.73 6.05
CA GLU A 25 11.31 8.97 4.70
C GLU A 25 9.83 9.40 4.76
N PRO A 26 9.37 10.29 3.86
CA PRO A 26 8.01 10.81 3.88
C PRO A 26 6.95 9.71 3.73
N GLU A 27 7.21 8.67 2.94
CA GLU A 27 6.30 7.54 2.74
C GLU A 27 6.13 6.73 4.03
N ILE A 28 7.20 6.63 4.84
CA ILE A 28 7.13 5.98 6.16
C ILE A 28 6.21 6.77 7.10
N ILE A 29 6.34 8.10 7.10
CA ILE A 29 5.51 8.99 7.93
C ILE A 29 4.04 8.94 7.51
N GLU A 30 3.76 9.02 6.20
CA GLU A 30 2.40 8.93 5.67
C GLU A 30 1.75 7.58 6.02
N LYS A 31 2.45 6.47 5.78
CA LYS A 31 1.95 5.14 6.15
C LYS A 31 1.70 5.01 7.65
N ASP A 32 2.62 5.52 8.48
CA ASP A 32 2.47 5.50 9.94
C ASP A 32 1.21 6.24 10.40
N TYR A 33 0.87 7.35 9.74
CA TYR A 33 -0.36 8.10 9.98
C TYR A 33 -1.60 7.25 9.72
N TYR A 34 -1.74 6.63 8.54
CA TYR A 34 -2.92 5.81 8.20
C TYR A 34 -3.05 4.60 9.13
N VAL A 35 -1.96 3.88 9.40
CA VAL A 35 -1.93 2.78 10.38
C VAL A 35 -2.44 3.23 11.74
N THR A 36 -1.99 4.39 12.20
CA THR A 36 -2.38 4.96 13.50
C THR A 36 -3.86 5.36 13.50
N MET A 37 -4.38 5.89 12.39
CA MET A 37 -5.79 6.25 12.25
C MET A 37 -6.71 5.02 12.31
N VAL A 38 -6.35 3.93 11.61
CA VAL A 38 -7.07 2.66 11.66
C VAL A 38 -7.09 2.10 13.09
N LEU A 39 -5.93 2.05 13.75
CA LEU A 39 -5.81 1.58 15.14
C LEU A 39 -6.65 2.42 16.10
N ARG A 40 -6.60 3.76 15.96
CA ARG A 40 -7.41 4.68 16.77
C ARG A 40 -8.89 4.37 16.61
N LYS A 41 -9.37 4.24 15.38
CA LYS A 41 -10.78 3.96 15.10
C LYS A 41 -11.23 2.61 15.61
N LEU A 42 -10.43 1.58 15.40
CA LEU A 42 -10.69 0.25 15.90
C LEU A 42 -10.83 0.25 17.44
N SER A 43 -9.93 0.95 18.14
CA SER A 43 -9.96 1.07 19.61
C SER A 43 -11.15 1.86 20.17
N LEU A 44 -11.71 2.78 19.37
CA LEU A 44 -12.89 3.56 19.77
C LEU A 44 -14.18 2.78 19.54
N GLN A 45 -14.20 1.87 18.57
CA GLN A 45 -15.40 1.11 18.21
C GLN A 45 -15.53 -0.23 18.95
N PHE A 46 -14.41 -0.84 19.37
CA PHE A 46 -14.38 -2.18 19.93
C PHE A 46 -13.42 -2.28 21.11
N ASP A 47 -13.80 -3.07 22.12
CA ASP A 47 -13.05 -3.28 23.37
C ASP A 47 -12.26 -4.60 23.43
N PHE A 48 -12.41 -5.46 22.42
CA PHE A 48 -11.83 -6.80 22.36
C PHE A 48 -10.68 -6.99 21.35
N PRO A 49 -10.48 -6.15 20.31
CA PRO A 49 -9.29 -6.22 19.48
C PRO A 49 -8.07 -5.76 20.27
N VAL A 50 -7.02 -6.58 20.30
CA VAL A 50 -5.73 -6.24 20.93
C VAL A 50 -4.66 -6.19 19.85
N PHE A 51 -3.97 -5.05 19.79
CA PHE A 51 -2.85 -4.84 18.89
C PHE A 51 -1.59 -5.55 19.41
N LYS A 52 -0.98 -6.39 18.56
CA LYS A 52 0.15 -7.27 18.89
C LYS A 52 1.23 -7.18 17.82
N GLY A 53 2.16 -8.14 17.84
CA GLY A 53 3.18 -8.29 16.81
C GLY A 53 4.34 -7.30 16.91
N GLY A 54 5.22 -7.31 15.90
CA GLY A 54 6.42 -6.47 15.86
C GLY A 54 6.08 -4.96 15.87
N THR A 55 4.99 -4.57 15.21
CA THR A 55 4.54 -3.18 15.14
C THR A 55 4.12 -2.65 16.52
N SER A 56 3.52 -3.48 17.39
CA SER A 56 3.23 -3.09 18.78
C SER A 56 4.49 -2.88 19.62
N LEU A 57 5.56 -3.67 19.38
CA LEU A 57 6.85 -3.51 20.07
C LEU A 57 7.56 -2.21 19.67
N GLN A 58 7.41 -1.78 18.42
CA GLN A 58 7.91 -0.48 17.96
C GLN A 58 7.05 0.67 18.50
N LYS A 59 5.72 0.66 18.28
CA LYS A 59 4.83 1.78 18.59
C LYS A 59 4.57 1.98 20.09
N CYS A 60 4.33 0.90 20.84
CA CYS A 60 3.97 0.99 22.26
C CYS A 60 5.20 0.93 23.17
N HIS A 61 6.17 0.07 22.83
CA HIS A 61 7.30 -0.22 23.71
C HIS A 61 8.62 0.44 23.25
N ARG A 62 8.70 0.90 21.98
CA ARG A 62 9.91 1.49 21.38
C ARG A 62 11.16 0.60 21.52
N VAL A 63 10.97 -0.72 21.54
CA VAL A 63 12.04 -1.71 21.76
C VAL A 63 12.78 -2.05 20.46
N ILE A 64 12.15 -1.79 19.31
CA ILE A 64 12.75 -1.99 17.98
C ILE A 64 12.68 -0.71 17.15
N SER A 65 13.68 -0.50 16.29
CA SER A 65 13.83 0.67 15.42
C SER A 65 13.61 0.33 13.95
N ARG A 66 12.53 -0.40 13.65
CA ARG A 66 12.09 -0.65 12.28
C ARG A 66 10.68 -0.13 12.09
N PHE A 67 10.42 0.49 10.94
CA PHE A 67 9.06 0.73 10.51
C PHE A 67 8.40 -0.61 10.19
N SER A 68 7.11 -0.74 10.51
CA SER A 68 6.33 -1.94 10.24
C SER A 68 4.96 -1.50 9.78
N GLU A 69 4.65 -1.81 8.52
CA GLU A 69 3.39 -1.48 7.85
C GLU A 69 2.24 -2.38 8.36
N ASP A 70 2.58 -3.61 8.76
CA ASP A 70 1.59 -4.62 9.15
C ASP A 70 0.94 -4.30 10.50
N ILE A 71 -0.37 -4.52 10.60
CA ILE A 71 -1.13 -4.41 11.85
C ILE A 71 -1.62 -5.80 12.29
N ASP A 72 -0.93 -6.38 13.27
CA ASP A 72 -1.35 -7.63 13.88
C ASP A 72 -2.41 -7.39 14.95
N ILE A 73 -3.65 -7.82 14.68
CA ILE A 73 -4.75 -7.75 15.65
C ILE A 73 -5.14 -9.16 16.09
N THR A 74 -5.28 -9.34 17.40
CA THR A 74 -5.90 -10.53 18.00
C THR A 74 -7.21 -10.16 18.65
N ILE A 75 -7.97 -11.19 19.00
CA ILE A 75 -9.11 -11.04 19.89
C ILE A 75 -8.77 -11.63 21.26
N ASP A 76 -8.96 -10.86 22.33
CA ASP A 76 -8.68 -11.27 23.71
C ASP A 76 -9.67 -12.31 24.29
N ARG A 77 -10.78 -12.56 23.58
CA ARG A 77 -11.90 -13.41 24.00
C ARG A 77 -12.51 -14.18 22.84
N THR A 78 -13.32 -15.20 23.13
CA THR A 78 -14.11 -15.88 22.09
C THR A 78 -15.25 -14.98 21.62
N LEU A 79 -15.32 -14.69 20.31
CA LEU A 79 -16.42 -13.90 19.73
C LEU A 79 -17.59 -14.79 19.30
N SER A 80 -18.81 -14.30 19.56
CA SER A 80 -20.00 -14.80 18.90
C SER A 80 -19.94 -14.54 17.39
N GLN A 81 -20.69 -15.30 16.59
CA GLN A 81 -20.79 -15.07 15.15
C GLN A 81 -21.32 -13.66 14.81
N GLY A 82 -22.19 -13.11 15.67
CA GLY A 82 -22.67 -11.73 15.56
C GLY A 82 -21.54 -10.71 15.76
N ASN A 83 -20.69 -10.89 16.77
CA ASN A 83 -19.55 -10.01 17.01
C ASN A 83 -18.47 -10.14 15.93
N LYS A 84 -18.19 -11.36 15.43
CA LYS A 84 -17.28 -11.53 14.28
C LYS A 84 -17.80 -10.80 13.03
N ARG A 85 -19.12 -10.88 12.79
CA ARG A 85 -19.77 -10.13 11.71
C ARG A 85 -19.65 -8.61 11.94
N LYS A 86 -19.96 -8.14 13.15
CA LYS A 86 -19.86 -6.72 13.53
C LYS A 86 -18.43 -6.19 13.36
N LEU A 87 -17.42 -6.96 13.72
CA LEU A 87 -16.01 -6.59 13.52
C LEU A 87 -15.68 -6.45 12.03
N LYS A 88 -16.08 -7.41 11.18
CA LYS A 88 -15.85 -7.31 9.73
C LYS A 88 -16.43 -6.01 9.16
N TYR A 89 -17.69 -5.72 9.45
CA TYR A 89 -18.33 -4.51 8.94
C TYR A 89 -17.75 -3.24 9.55
N GLY A 90 -17.41 -3.24 10.85
CA GLY A 90 -16.74 -2.09 11.46
C GLY A 90 -15.40 -1.78 10.82
N ILE A 91 -14.60 -2.79 10.45
CA ILE A 91 -13.34 -2.56 9.71
C ILE A 91 -13.62 -1.96 8.33
N THR A 92 -14.64 -2.44 7.61
CA THR A 92 -15.07 -1.85 6.33
C THR A 92 -15.53 -0.41 6.51
N ASP A 93 -16.38 -0.13 7.50
CA ASP A 93 -16.86 1.23 7.80
C ASP A 93 -15.71 2.18 8.16
N ILE A 94 -14.69 1.69 8.88
CA ILE A 94 -13.48 2.46 9.21
C ILE A 94 -12.68 2.76 7.94
N ALA A 95 -12.50 1.79 7.04
CA ALA A 95 -11.78 2.00 5.79
C ALA A 95 -12.50 3.06 4.94
N ASP A 96 -13.80 2.93 4.77
CA ASP A 96 -14.63 3.89 4.02
C ASP A 96 -14.56 5.29 4.67
N GLU A 97 -14.64 5.38 6.00
CA GLU A 97 -14.54 6.64 6.74
C GLU A 97 -13.17 7.34 6.56
N LEU A 98 -12.09 6.57 6.38
CA LEU A 98 -10.73 7.07 6.19
C LEU A 98 -10.35 7.25 4.71
N GLY A 99 -11.30 7.11 3.78
CA GLY A 99 -11.03 7.19 2.35
C GLY A 99 -10.14 6.05 1.82
N MET A 100 -10.11 4.91 2.51
CA MET A 100 -9.34 3.72 2.14
C MET A 100 -10.23 2.72 1.41
N THR A 101 -9.63 1.83 0.61
CA THR A 101 -10.33 0.70 -0.01
C THR A 101 -9.78 -0.63 0.46
N ILE A 102 -10.58 -1.70 0.32
CA ILE A 102 -10.22 -3.06 0.70
C ILE A 102 -10.28 -3.96 -0.54
N PRO A 103 -9.24 -4.02 -1.39
CA PRO A 103 -9.28 -4.78 -2.64
C PRO A 103 -9.57 -6.26 -2.44
N ASN A 104 -9.13 -6.84 -1.31
CA ASN A 104 -9.30 -8.25 -0.99
C ASN A 104 -10.60 -8.58 -0.21
N ILE A 105 -11.60 -7.67 -0.20
CA ILE A 105 -12.84 -7.85 0.59
C ILE A 105 -13.60 -9.15 0.26
N GLU A 106 -13.47 -9.64 -0.97
CA GLU A 106 -14.07 -10.88 -1.45
C GLU A 106 -13.45 -12.14 -0.86
N ASP A 107 -12.25 -12.07 -0.28
CA ASP A 107 -11.60 -13.18 0.41
C ASP A 107 -11.96 -13.24 1.90
N ILE A 108 -12.50 -12.14 2.43
CA ILE A 108 -12.75 -11.95 3.86
C ILE A 108 -14.07 -12.61 4.26
N ARG A 109 -14.02 -13.44 5.30
CA ARG A 109 -15.20 -14.17 5.81
C ARG A 109 -15.32 -14.00 7.32
N SER A 110 -16.49 -13.60 7.78
CA SER A 110 -16.76 -13.40 9.22
C SER A 110 -16.64 -14.67 10.06
N ARG A 111 -16.76 -15.86 9.47
CA ARG A 111 -16.69 -17.14 10.21
C ARG A 111 -15.27 -17.68 10.41
N ARG A 112 -14.26 -17.12 9.73
CA ARG A 112 -12.87 -17.56 9.88
C ARG A 112 -12.30 -17.12 11.23
N ASP A 113 -11.26 -17.81 11.66
CA ASP A 113 -10.46 -17.42 12.82
C ASP A 113 -9.31 -16.47 12.45
N TYR A 114 -9.03 -16.35 11.15
CA TYR A 114 -8.07 -15.43 10.58
C TYR A 114 -8.65 -14.74 9.32
N ASN A 115 -8.46 -13.43 9.23
CA ASN A 115 -8.71 -12.64 8.02
C ASN A 115 -7.55 -11.66 7.84
N ARG A 116 -7.11 -11.48 6.60
CA ARG A 116 -6.18 -10.42 6.18
C ARG A 116 -7.01 -9.32 5.51
N TYR A 117 -6.79 -8.07 5.90
CA TYR A 117 -7.44 -6.90 5.27
C TYR A 117 -6.34 -6.11 4.58
N ASP A 118 -6.36 -6.09 3.25
CA ASP A 118 -5.39 -5.32 2.47
C ASP A 118 -6.01 -3.93 2.30
N LEU A 119 -5.43 -2.91 2.96
CA LEU A 119 -5.94 -1.54 2.94
C LEU A 119 -5.12 -0.70 1.99
N THR A 120 -5.77 -0.04 1.03
CA THR A 120 -5.12 0.91 0.11
C THR A 120 -5.73 2.30 0.28
N TYR A 121 -4.96 3.34 -0.01
CA TYR A 121 -5.38 4.74 0.13
C TYR A 121 -4.75 5.59 -0.97
N ASP A 122 -5.35 6.75 -1.27
CA ASP A 122 -4.79 7.74 -2.19
C ASP A 122 -3.63 8.49 -1.51
N SER A 123 -2.40 8.30 -2.00
CA SER A 123 -1.23 8.90 -1.36
C SER A 123 -1.16 10.39 -1.66
N ALA A 124 -0.90 11.18 -0.62
CA ALA A 124 -0.59 12.59 -0.73
C ALA A 124 0.70 12.86 -1.52
N LEU A 125 1.59 11.86 -1.60
CA LEU A 125 2.93 11.94 -2.18
C LEU A 125 2.99 11.54 -3.67
N ASP A 126 1.90 11.05 -4.26
CA ASP A 126 1.90 10.55 -5.66
C ASP A 126 2.37 11.58 -6.69
N SER A 127 2.02 12.86 -6.52
CA SER A 127 2.50 13.94 -7.40
C SER A 127 4.02 14.14 -7.32
N ALA A 128 4.59 14.00 -6.12
CA ALA A 128 6.03 14.05 -5.92
C ALA A 128 6.71 12.83 -6.54
N PHE A 129 6.11 11.64 -6.44
CA PHE A 129 6.59 10.43 -7.10
C PHE A 129 6.59 10.57 -8.64
N CYS A 130 5.49 11.04 -9.23
CA CYS A 130 5.44 11.31 -10.68
C CYS A 130 6.50 12.32 -11.12
N SER A 131 6.75 13.36 -10.32
CA SER A 131 7.80 14.35 -10.59
C SER A 131 9.20 13.71 -10.52
N LEU A 132 9.45 12.87 -9.51
CA LEU A 132 10.70 12.12 -9.37
C LEU A 132 10.93 11.19 -10.57
N VAL A 133 9.90 10.50 -11.07
CA VAL A 133 10.02 9.66 -12.27
C VAL A 133 10.47 10.49 -13.47
N LYS A 134 9.93 11.70 -13.66
CA LYS A 134 10.37 12.61 -14.73
C LYS A 134 11.84 12.99 -14.59
N GLU A 135 12.25 13.45 -13.40
CA GLU A 135 13.64 13.82 -13.12
C GLU A 135 14.62 12.65 -13.35
N VAL A 136 14.28 11.47 -12.84
CA VAL A 136 15.09 10.26 -13.02
C VAL A 136 15.23 9.92 -14.51
N ARG A 137 14.15 10.03 -15.30
CA ARG A 137 14.21 9.80 -16.75
C ARG A 137 15.12 10.83 -17.43
N GLU A 138 15.02 12.11 -17.11
CA GLU A 138 15.90 13.14 -17.67
C GLU A 138 17.38 12.89 -17.38
N VAL A 139 17.70 12.44 -16.16
CA VAL A 139 19.08 12.08 -15.80
C VAL A 139 19.54 10.84 -16.54
N ARG A 140 18.70 9.80 -16.63
CA ARG A 140 19.03 8.52 -17.27
C ARG A 140 19.13 8.63 -18.79
N ALA A 141 18.40 9.56 -19.42
CA ALA A 141 18.47 9.87 -20.85
C ALA A 141 19.87 10.30 -21.30
N LYS A 142 20.70 10.82 -20.38
CA LYS A 142 22.09 11.20 -20.63
C LYS A 142 23.04 10.00 -20.81
N THR A 143 22.54 8.78 -20.60
CA THR A 143 23.31 7.55 -20.67
C THR A 143 22.73 6.60 -21.73
N ASN A 144 23.60 5.89 -22.46
CA ASN A 144 23.17 4.96 -23.51
C ASN A 144 22.70 3.59 -22.99
N ILE A 145 22.61 3.40 -21.66
CA ILE A 145 22.28 2.11 -21.03
C ILE A 145 20.80 2.01 -20.61
N CYS A 146 20.02 3.09 -20.77
CA CYS A 146 18.63 3.14 -20.31
C CYS A 146 17.68 3.52 -21.47
N PRO A 147 17.34 2.57 -22.35
CA PRO A 147 16.48 2.85 -23.51
C PRO A 147 15.11 3.41 -23.13
N SER A 148 14.55 3.03 -21.98
CA SER A 148 13.26 3.53 -21.46
C SER A 148 13.28 5.02 -21.07
N ALA A 149 14.47 5.60 -20.86
CA ALA A 149 14.64 7.01 -20.57
C ALA A 149 14.92 7.87 -21.81
N THR A 150 15.15 7.26 -22.98
CA THR A 150 15.44 7.98 -24.21
C THR A 150 14.26 8.87 -24.63
N THR A 151 14.56 10.08 -25.11
CA THR A 151 13.58 11.02 -25.62
C THR A 151 12.69 10.39 -26.70
N GLY A 152 11.37 10.57 -26.59
CA GLY A 152 10.38 10.04 -27.54
C GLY A 152 9.97 8.58 -27.30
N VAL A 153 10.52 7.90 -26.29
CA VAL A 153 10.09 6.54 -25.92
C VAL A 153 8.80 6.61 -25.09
N ASN A 154 7.74 6.02 -25.63
CA ASN A 154 6.47 5.84 -24.95
C ASN A 154 6.51 4.58 -24.06
N VAL A 155 6.88 4.76 -22.79
CA VAL A 155 6.97 3.66 -21.81
C VAL A 155 5.62 2.96 -21.63
N THR A 156 4.52 3.71 -21.51
CA THR A 156 3.16 3.16 -21.38
C THR A 156 2.82 2.27 -22.57
N GLY A 157 3.14 2.70 -23.79
CA GLY A 157 2.96 1.91 -25.00
C GLY A 157 3.77 0.60 -24.99
N VAL A 158 5.04 0.66 -24.55
CA VAL A 158 5.90 -0.53 -24.43
C VAL A 158 5.35 -1.50 -23.38
N LEU A 159 4.87 -1.00 -22.24
CA LEU A 159 4.25 -1.85 -21.21
C LEU A 159 3.00 -2.56 -21.76
N ASN A 160 2.14 -1.83 -22.48
CA ASN A 160 0.97 -2.42 -23.13
C ASN A 160 1.36 -3.50 -24.14
N GLU A 161 2.37 -3.25 -24.98
CA GLU A 161 2.88 -4.22 -25.93
C GLU A 161 3.44 -5.49 -25.24
N ILE A 162 4.17 -5.33 -24.13
CA ILE A 162 4.68 -6.44 -23.32
C ILE A 162 3.53 -7.32 -22.82
N MET A 163 2.46 -6.71 -22.32
CA MET A 163 1.28 -7.43 -21.82
C MET A 163 0.54 -8.13 -22.95
N GLU A 164 0.24 -7.43 -24.04
CA GLU A 164 -0.49 -7.98 -25.20
C GLU A 164 0.25 -9.16 -25.83
N LYS A 165 1.56 -9.04 -26.02
CA LYS A 165 2.40 -10.09 -26.62
C LYS A 165 2.82 -11.16 -25.65
N ASN A 166 2.47 -11.05 -24.36
CA ASN A 166 2.88 -11.99 -23.32
C ASN A 166 4.40 -12.24 -23.30
N VAL A 167 5.20 -11.18 -23.52
CA VAL A 167 6.65 -11.29 -23.80
C VAL A 167 7.39 -12.11 -22.75
N TYR A 168 7.03 -11.96 -21.47
CA TYR A 168 7.67 -12.63 -20.35
C TYR A 168 6.93 -13.87 -19.83
N LYS A 169 5.87 -14.34 -20.48
CA LYS A 169 5.04 -15.44 -19.95
C LYS A 169 5.81 -16.74 -19.81
N GLU A 170 6.65 -17.07 -20.79
CA GLU A 170 7.48 -18.27 -20.74
C GLU A 170 8.52 -18.18 -19.62
N ASP A 171 9.30 -17.09 -19.58
CA ASP A 171 10.29 -16.83 -18.52
C ASP A 171 9.65 -16.86 -17.14
N TYR A 172 8.46 -16.25 -16.99
CA TYR A 172 7.73 -16.26 -15.73
C TYR A 172 7.38 -17.68 -15.29
N ASN A 173 6.85 -18.51 -16.20
CA ASN A 173 6.43 -19.88 -15.88
C ASN A 173 7.62 -20.82 -15.62
N VAL A 174 8.75 -20.60 -16.31
CA VAL A 174 9.92 -21.48 -16.21
C VAL A 174 10.84 -21.08 -15.05
N LEU A 175 10.95 -19.79 -14.76
CA LEU A 175 11.88 -19.22 -13.80
C LEU A 175 11.17 -18.49 -12.66
N THR A 176 10.54 -17.35 -12.93
CA THR A 176 10.06 -16.42 -11.88
C THR A 176 9.10 -17.07 -10.91
N SER A 177 8.10 -17.80 -11.39
CA SER A 177 7.08 -18.47 -10.56
C SER A 177 7.65 -19.52 -9.61
N LYS A 178 8.85 -20.06 -9.87
CA LYS A 178 9.55 -20.99 -8.98
C LYS A 178 10.37 -20.30 -7.90
N LEU A 179 10.63 -19.00 -8.05
CA LEU A 179 11.39 -18.17 -7.11
C LEU A 179 10.50 -17.46 -6.09
N LEU A 180 9.19 -17.36 -6.35
CA LEU A 180 8.26 -16.67 -5.48
C LEU A 180 7.95 -17.49 -4.22
N GLU A 181 7.96 -16.83 -3.07
CA GLU A 181 7.56 -17.41 -1.79
C GLU A 181 6.05 -17.71 -1.76
N GLU A 182 5.25 -16.84 -2.37
CA GLU A 182 3.82 -17.02 -2.56
C GLU A 182 3.48 -17.31 -4.02
N LYS A 183 2.45 -18.14 -4.25
CA LYS A 183 2.01 -18.48 -5.61
C LYS A 183 1.23 -17.30 -6.21
N VAL A 184 1.88 -16.55 -7.10
CA VAL A 184 1.27 -15.47 -7.89
C VAL A 184 1.08 -15.95 -9.32
N SER A 185 -0.16 -15.87 -9.86
CA SER A 185 -0.39 -16.23 -11.26
C SER A 185 0.25 -15.21 -12.21
N TYR A 186 0.51 -15.60 -13.45
CA TYR A 186 1.03 -14.65 -14.44
C TYR A 186 0.02 -13.52 -14.71
N GLU A 187 -1.27 -13.85 -14.67
CA GLU A 187 -2.37 -12.91 -14.83
C GLU A 187 -2.42 -11.88 -13.70
N ASP A 188 -2.17 -12.30 -12.45
CA ASP A 188 -2.05 -11.38 -11.31
C ASP A 188 -0.82 -10.48 -11.46
N ALA A 189 0.32 -11.03 -11.89
CA ALA A 189 1.52 -10.23 -12.16
C ALA A 189 1.28 -9.19 -13.28
N LEU A 190 0.57 -9.57 -14.35
CA LEU A 190 0.16 -8.65 -15.41
C LEU A 190 -0.78 -7.55 -14.91
N SER A 191 -1.66 -7.85 -13.93
CA SER A 191 -2.56 -6.85 -13.36
C SER A 191 -1.78 -5.69 -12.72
N ALA A 192 -0.65 -5.97 -12.06
CA ALA A 192 0.22 -4.95 -11.49
C ALA A 192 0.91 -4.11 -12.59
N VAL A 193 1.39 -4.75 -13.67
CA VAL A 193 1.97 -4.03 -14.82
C VAL A 193 0.92 -3.11 -15.46
N LYS A 194 -0.32 -3.58 -15.57
CA LYS A 194 -1.44 -2.79 -16.07
C LYS A 194 -1.72 -1.58 -15.17
N CYS A 195 -1.77 -1.75 -13.86
CA CYS A 195 -1.92 -0.64 -12.91
C CYS A 195 -0.83 0.43 -13.12
N ILE A 196 0.42 0.03 -13.34
CA ILE A 196 1.51 0.96 -13.60
C ILE A 196 1.30 1.69 -14.94
N ALA A 197 0.90 0.99 -16.00
CA ALA A 197 0.62 1.61 -17.29
C ALA A 197 -0.53 2.62 -17.21
N ASP A 198 -1.57 2.31 -16.42
CA ASP A 198 -2.75 3.16 -16.22
C ASP A 198 -2.51 4.33 -15.24
N SER A 199 -1.44 4.28 -14.44
CA SER A 199 -1.14 5.25 -13.36
C SER A 199 -0.74 6.66 -13.85
N LYS A 200 -0.56 6.85 -15.17
CA LYS A 200 -0.08 8.10 -15.78
C LYS A 200 1.29 8.57 -15.28
N VAL A 201 2.03 7.72 -14.56
CA VAL A 201 3.34 8.05 -13.99
C VAL A 201 4.38 8.41 -15.07
N PHE A 202 4.15 7.98 -16.31
CA PHE A 202 5.01 8.26 -17.46
C PHE A 202 4.49 9.35 -18.41
N ASP A 203 3.35 9.98 -18.09
CA ASP A 203 2.76 11.05 -18.92
C ASP A 203 3.66 12.29 -18.87
N GLU A 204 3.89 12.90 -20.04
CA GLU A 204 4.72 14.11 -20.20
C GLU A 204 4.03 15.38 -19.66
#